data_AF-B8HJ48-F1
#
_entry.id   AF-B8HJ48-F1
#
_cell.length_a   1.000
_cell.length_b   1.000
_cell.length_c   1.000
_cell.angle_alpha   90.00
_cell.angle_beta   90.00
_cell.angle_gamma   90.00
#
_symmetry.space_group_name_H-M   'P 1'
#
loop_
_entity.id
_entity.type
_entity.pdbx_description
1 polymer ?
#
loop_
_entity_poly.entity_id
_entity_poly.type
_entity_poly.pdbx_seq_one_letter_code
_entity_poly.pdbx_strand_id
1 'polypeptide(L)'
;MNEPNRTTENTAQTVVFLETLATLVEKSPESYSADASKDLAAHIRGMAEAVATDARVDPALLDTTRQYAALDWHNELVAVLFAPQHRPKMH
;
A
#
# COMPACT_ATOMS: atom_id res chain seq x y z
N MET A 1 3.32 28.81 -6.24
CA MET A 1 2.01 28.12 -6.39
C MET A 1 2.27 26.80 -7.09
N ASN A 2 1.95 25.66 -6.48
CA ASN A 2 1.97 24.33 -7.12
C ASN A 2 1.14 23.31 -6.31
N GLU A 3 -0.05 23.70 -5.85
CA GLU A 3 -1.00 22.81 -5.15
C GLU A 3 -1.52 21.62 -5.98
N PRO A 4 -1.82 21.72 -7.29
CA PRO A 4 -2.36 20.57 -8.03
C PRO A 4 -1.34 19.45 -8.21
N ASN A 5 -0.03 19.76 -8.22
CA ASN A 5 1.02 18.75 -8.37
C ASN A 5 1.18 17.91 -7.10
N ARG A 6 1.08 18.56 -5.92
CA ARG A 6 1.22 17.90 -4.62
C ARG A 6 0.09 16.92 -4.32
N THR A 7 -1.14 17.24 -4.73
CA THR A 7 -2.28 16.33 -4.55
C THR A 7 -2.12 15.07 -5.40
N THR A 8 -1.72 15.20 -6.67
CA THR A 8 -1.52 14.06 -7.58
C THR A 8 -0.37 13.16 -7.14
N GLU A 9 0.75 13.76 -6.68
CA GLU A 9 1.88 13.02 -6.10
C GLU A 9 1.48 12.25 -4.83
N ASN A 10 0.71 12.88 -3.93
CA ASN A 10 0.23 12.24 -2.71
C ASN A 10 -0.75 11.08 -3.00
N THR A 11 -1.59 11.22 -4.03
CA THR A 11 -2.46 10.12 -4.46
C THR A 11 -1.67 8.96 -5.05
N ALA A 12 -0.65 9.22 -5.88
CA ALA A 12 0.23 8.16 -6.40
C ALA A 12 0.95 7.41 -5.26
N GLN A 13 1.45 8.14 -4.26
CA GLN A 13 2.05 7.54 -3.05
C GLN A 13 1.05 6.69 -2.27
N THR A 14 -0.20 7.14 -2.16
CA THR A 14 -1.28 6.39 -1.49
C THR A 14 -1.58 5.07 -2.20
N VAL A 15 -1.65 5.08 -3.54
CA VAL A 15 -1.86 3.86 -4.33
C VAL A 15 -0.72 2.86 -4.10
N VAL A 16 0.54 3.33 -4.17
CA VAL A 16 1.72 2.47 -3.96
C VAL A 16 1.79 1.94 -2.51
N PHE A 17 1.38 2.75 -1.53
CA PHE A 17 1.24 2.29 -0.14
C PHE A 17 0.24 1.12 -0.02
N LEU A 18 -0.94 1.24 -0.64
CA LEU A 18 -1.96 0.19 -0.62
C LEU A 18 -1.49 -1.09 -1.35
N GLU A 19 -0.85 -0.96 -2.50
CA GLU A 19 -0.27 -2.10 -3.23
C GLU A 19 0.75 -2.87 -2.37
N THR A 20 1.56 -2.12 -1.62
CA THR A 20 2.57 -2.73 -0.77
C THR A 20 1.97 -3.34 0.50
N LEU A 21 0.95 -2.69 1.09
CA LEU A 21 0.17 -3.25 2.19
C LEU A 21 -0.45 -4.60 1.81
N ALA A 22 -1.07 -4.69 0.63
CA ALA A 22 -1.63 -5.94 0.12
C ALA A 22 -0.58 -7.05 0.02
N THR A 23 0.61 -6.71 -0.46
CA THR A 23 1.73 -7.66 -0.58
C THR A 23 2.18 -8.21 0.79
N LEU A 24 2.15 -7.38 1.82
CA LEU A 24 2.54 -7.78 3.19
C LEU A 24 1.48 -8.64 3.86
N VAL A 25 0.21 -8.27 3.69
CA VAL A 25 -0.92 -9.05 4.20
C VAL A 25 -0.93 -10.45 3.60
N GLU A 26 -0.71 -10.56 2.28
CA GLU A 26 -0.64 -11.86 1.59
C GLU A 26 0.53 -12.72 2.08
N LYS A 27 1.65 -12.10 2.46
CA LYS A 27 2.84 -12.78 3.00
C LYS A 27 2.81 -13.04 4.51
N SER A 28 1.78 -12.56 5.22
CA SER A 28 1.68 -12.66 6.69
C SER A 28 0.56 -13.61 7.15
N PRO A 29 0.65 -14.93 6.87
CA PRO A 29 -0.35 -15.92 7.26
C PRO A 29 -0.37 -16.19 8.78
N GLU A 30 0.50 -15.58 9.57
CA GLU A 30 0.47 -15.72 11.03
C GLU A 30 -0.62 -14.89 11.70
N SER A 31 -1.16 -13.86 11.02
CA SER A 31 -2.18 -12.97 11.59
C SER A 31 -3.61 -13.37 11.21
N TYR A 32 -3.78 -14.14 10.11
CA TYR A 32 -5.06 -14.57 9.55
C TYR A 32 -4.92 -15.96 8.91
N SER A 33 -6.02 -16.67 8.64
CA SER A 33 -5.95 -17.87 7.80
C SER A 33 -5.42 -17.51 6.40
N ALA A 34 -4.78 -18.47 5.71
CA ALA A 34 -4.20 -18.23 4.38
C ALA A 34 -5.22 -17.69 3.37
N ASP A 35 -6.47 -18.15 3.44
CA ASP A 35 -7.55 -17.66 2.58
C ASP A 35 -7.98 -16.24 2.96
N ALA A 36 -8.11 -15.94 4.26
CA ALA A 36 -8.46 -14.60 4.73
C ALA A 36 -7.36 -13.57 4.40
N SER A 37 -6.08 -13.94 4.47
CA SER A 37 -4.97 -13.09 4.02
C SER A 37 -5.06 -12.77 2.52
N LYS A 38 -5.42 -13.75 1.67
CA LYS A 38 -5.58 -13.53 0.23
C LYS A 38 -6.78 -12.65 -0.08
N ASP A 39 -7.91 -12.89 0.56
CA ASP A 39 -9.13 -12.09 0.36
C ASP A 39 -8.90 -10.64 0.79
N LEU A 40 -8.24 -10.42 1.94
CA LEU A 40 -7.90 -9.08 2.40
C LEU A 40 -6.89 -8.38 1.47
N ALA A 41 -5.87 -9.10 1.00
CA ALA A 41 -4.93 -8.56 0.03
C ALA A 41 -5.61 -8.18 -1.30
N ALA A 42 -6.52 -9.01 -1.80
CA ALA A 42 -7.31 -8.72 -2.99
C ALA A 42 -8.20 -7.49 -2.80
N HIS A 43 -8.84 -7.36 -1.63
CA HIS A 43 -9.65 -6.18 -1.29
C HIS A 43 -8.81 -4.89 -1.30
N ILE A 44 -7.63 -4.91 -0.67
CA ILE A 44 -6.73 -3.75 -0.62
C ILE A 44 -6.24 -3.37 -2.02
N ARG A 45 -5.94 -4.33 -2.90
CA ARG A 45 -5.60 -4.06 -4.30
C ARG A 45 -6.76 -3.38 -5.04
N GLY A 46 -7.99 -3.84 -4.82
CA GLY A 46 -9.18 -3.21 -5.38
C GLY A 46 -9.35 -1.75 -4.92
N MET A 47 -9.03 -1.44 -3.66
CA MET A 47 -9.00 -0.05 -3.18
C MET A 47 -7.93 0.79 -3.89
N ALA A 48 -6.73 0.24 -4.08
CA ALA A 48 -5.65 0.92 -4.80
C ALA A 48 -6.05 1.27 -6.24
N GLU A 49 -6.67 0.31 -6.95
CA GLU A 49 -7.17 0.49 -8.32
C GLU A 49 -8.29 1.53 -8.39
N ALA A 50 -9.24 1.50 -7.44
CA ALA A 50 -10.32 2.48 -7.36
C ALA A 50 -9.78 3.90 -7.15
N VAL A 51 -8.81 4.08 -6.24
CA VAL A 51 -8.17 5.39 -5.97
C VAL A 51 -7.40 5.88 -7.20
N ALA A 52 -6.64 5.01 -7.86
CA ALA A 52 -5.90 5.36 -9.06
C ALA A 52 -6.82 5.83 -10.20
N THR A 53 -7.95 5.14 -10.37
CA THR A 53 -8.94 5.42 -11.41
C THR A 53 -9.72 6.70 -11.13
N ASP A 54 -10.24 6.87 -9.91
CA ASP A 54 -11.05 8.02 -9.52
C ASP A 54 -10.27 9.34 -9.61
N ALA A 55 -9.02 9.32 -9.12
CA ALA A 55 -8.15 10.48 -9.18
C ALA A 55 -7.45 10.67 -10.54
N ARG A 56 -7.67 9.77 -11.51
CA ARG A 56 -7.02 9.77 -12.83
C ARG A 56 -5.49 9.92 -12.72
N VAL A 57 -4.88 9.17 -11.82
CA VAL A 57 -3.43 9.23 -11.58
C VAL A 57 -2.70 8.86 -12.87
N ASP A 58 -1.73 9.67 -13.26
CA ASP A 58 -0.89 9.39 -14.43
C ASP A 58 -0.14 8.06 -14.24
N PRO A 59 -0.30 7.07 -15.14
CA PRO A 59 0.43 5.80 -15.08
C PRO A 59 1.95 5.98 -14.98
N ALA A 60 2.53 6.98 -15.66
CA ALA A 60 3.98 7.21 -15.63
C ALA A 60 4.45 7.71 -14.26
N LEU A 61 3.64 8.54 -13.59
CA LEU A 61 3.89 8.99 -12.22
C LEU A 61 3.79 7.81 -11.25
N LEU A 62 2.79 6.95 -11.44
CA LEU A 62 2.59 5.77 -10.61
C LEU A 62 3.78 4.80 -10.74
N ASP A 63 4.26 4.54 -11.95
CA ASP A 63 5.44 3.69 -12.20
C ASP A 63 6.71 4.29 -11.59
N THR A 64 6.91 5.60 -11.72
CA THR A 64 8.03 6.30 -11.08
C THR A 64 7.95 6.17 -9.56
N THR A 65 6.76 6.33 -8.99
CA THR A 65 6.52 6.22 -7.54
C THR A 65 6.76 4.79 -7.05
N ARG A 66 6.37 3.76 -7.81
CA ARG A 66 6.69 2.36 -7.52
C ARG A 66 8.19 2.08 -7.54
N GLN A 67 8.91 2.63 -8.52
CA GLN A 67 10.35 2.49 -8.60
C GLN A 67 11.05 3.12 -7.39
N TYR A 68 10.64 4.33 -6.99
CA TYR A 68 11.17 4.97 -5.78
C TYR A 68 10.81 4.20 -4.51
N ALA A 69 9.57 3.74 -4.38
CA ALA A 69 9.16 2.90 -3.25
C ALA A 69 9.99 1.62 -3.19
N ALA A 70 10.24 0.93 -4.30
CA ALA A 70 11.09 -0.26 -4.30
C ALA A 70 12.53 0.00 -3.83
N LEU A 71 13.05 1.22 -4.03
CA LEU A 71 14.38 1.64 -3.55
C LEU A 71 14.37 2.06 -2.07
N ASP A 72 13.29 2.67 -1.60
CA ASP A 72 13.17 3.24 -0.25
C ASP A 72 12.59 2.25 0.79
N TRP A 73 11.76 1.29 0.37
CA TRP A 73 11.00 0.38 1.25
C TRP A 73 11.85 -0.66 2.00
N HIS A 74 13.17 -0.67 1.78
CA HIS A 74 14.09 -1.36 2.70
C HIS A 74 14.32 -0.60 4.02
N ASN A 75 13.84 0.64 4.18
CA ASN A 75 13.98 1.44 5.40
C ASN A 75 12.65 1.61 6.15
N GLU A 76 12.44 0.72 7.11
CA GLU A 76 11.80 0.93 8.42
C GLU A 76 10.29 1.20 8.54
N LEU A 77 9.64 2.07 7.75
CA LEU A 77 8.29 2.57 8.10
C LEU A 77 7.18 1.50 8.09
N VAL A 78 7.34 0.47 7.28
CA VAL A 78 6.32 -0.57 7.09
C VAL A 78 6.58 -1.79 7.96
N ALA A 79 7.83 -2.01 8.35
CA ALA A 79 8.18 -2.94 9.40
C ALA A 79 7.49 -2.56 10.73
N VAL A 80 7.29 -1.26 10.99
CA VAL A 80 6.61 -0.76 12.20
C VAL A 80 5.12 -1.15 12.23
N LEU A 81 4.36 -1.00 11.13
CA LEU A 81 2.93 -1.32 11.11
C LEU A 81 2.61 -2.81 11.32
N PHE A 82 3.54 -3.70 10.95
CA PHE A 82 3.39 -5.14 11.11
C PHE A 82 4.23 -5.74 12.24
N ALA A 83 4.98 -4.92 12.98
CA ALA A 83 5.75 -5.40 14.12
C ALA A 83 4.78 -6.03 15.15
N PRO A 84 5.17 -7.15 15.80
CA PRO A 84 4.31 -7.87 16.74
C PRO A 84 3.67 -6.99 17.82
N GLN A 85 4.38 -5.92 18.21
CA GLN A 85 3.95 -4.93 19.19
C GLN A 85 2.75 -4.05 18.77
N HIS A 86 2.42 -4.00 17.48
CA HIS A 86 1.26 -3.26 16.96
C HIS A 86 0.10 -4.17 16.52
N ARG A 87 0.24 -5.50 16.63
CA ARG A 87 -0.87 -6.43 16.37
C ARG A 87 -1.95 -6.23 17.44
N PRO A 88 -3.23 -6.02 17.08
CA PRO A 88 -4.30 -6.02 18.07
C PRO A 88 -4.33 -7.39 18.76
N LYS A 89 -4.22 -7.40 20.09
CA LYS A 89 -4.37 -8.62 20.89
C LYS A 89 -5.82 -9.08 20.75
N MET A 90 -6.06 -10.12 19.95
CA MET A 90 -7.35 -10.81 19.97
C MET A 90 -7.46 -11.50 21.34
N HIS A 91 -8.41 -11.02 22.15
CA HIS A 91 -8.84 -11.63 23.40
C HIS A 91 -9.98 -12.61 23.13
#